data_AF-A0A7J3XBD2-F1
#
_entry.id   AF-A0A7J3XBD2-F1
#
_cell.length_a   1.000
_cell.length_b   1.000
_cell.length_c   1.000
_cell.angle_alpha   90.00
_cell.angle_beta   90.00
_cell.angle_gamma   90.00
#
_symmetry.space_group_name_H-M   'P 1'
#
loop_
_entity.id
_entity.type
_entity.pdbx_description
1 polymer ?
#
loop_
_entity_poly.entity_id
_entity_poly.type
_entity_poly.pdbx_seq_one_letter_code
_entity_poly.pdbx_strand_id
1 'polypeptide(L)'
;MMYDGIASAILVSAYGLVIKLGDYLLTVVNADWGGFTVWLTSRASVLVSTYLLIQSLGAMLKVSGAEVLLEILKHVGTLLATALTAIKTIYLISMVIYSLRDKILAVGVLLYSLPFRAGRSVGAAMIAASIVYYIGLPLMPAFAAVFEAPPIATPSSGLGSIRGRVVDAIGNPLPNAVVELFGSSSVEPDVAVVGDPTGAFYVGPPYDMLAEGTSFTPSVVFMGYRFTPDPSYLKVPWEGTLRVYNLVYAGQSLTLVLIGALYIGNLSRVGSKLIVLLEVLSETASLAILKLSSVNVSSAMLNGEGLRCSWEGFSWAGITLEECYLNLGRGSYSIELEYLGVEYPRPAITEKHYVGVVDVLDYLISLQVVAVSYVYSYLLLPSAYLVVLSASTYALSKFLGGGLRFRLI
;
A
#
# COMPACT_ATOMS: atom_id res chain seq x y z
N MET A 1 5.08 62.75 30.31
CA MET A 1 5.51 61.72 31.29
C MET A 1 4.37 61.23 32.18
N MET A 2 3.56 62.10 32.83
CA MET A 2 2.39 61.62 33.62
C MET A 2 1.35 60.83 32.79
N TYR A 3 1.05 61.27 31.56
CA TYR A 3 0.12 60.57 30.67
C TYR A 3 0.56 59.12 30.37
N ASP A 4 1.85 58.91 30.14
CA ASP A 4 2.41 57.58 29.83
C ASP A 4 2.41 56.66 31.07
N GLY A 5 2.64 57.22 32.27
CA GLY A 5 2.53 56.48 33.53
C GLY A 5 1.10 56.06 33.86
N ILE A 6 0.12 56.94 33.62
CA ILE A 6 -1.31 56.65 33.82
C ILE A 6 -1.80 55.62 32.80
N ALA A 7 -1.43 55.75 31.52
CA ALA A 7 -1.78 54.79 30.48
C ALA A 7 -1.20 53.39 30.76
N SER A 8 0.04 53.30 31.25
CA SER A 8 0.66 52.05 31.69
C SER A 8 -0.07 51.43 32.89
N ALA A 9 -0.38 52.22 33.92
CA ALA A 9 -1.11 51.74 35.10
C ALA A 9 -2.52 51.22 34.77
N ILE A 10 -3.21 51.88 33.84
CA ILE A 10 -4.51 51.43 33.32
C ILE A 10 -4.35 50.11 32.55
N LEU A 11 -3.34 49.99 31.67
CA LEU A 11 -3.09 48.76 30.91
C LEU A 11 -2.73 47.57 31.81
N VAL A 12 -1.92 47.79 32.84
CA VAL A 12 -1.60 46.76 33.84
C VAL A 12 -2.85 46.32 34.60
N SER A 13 -3.73 47.27 34.96
CA SER A 13 -5.00 46.97 35.64
C SER A 13 -6.01 46.28 34.72
N ALA A 14 -5.98 46.59 33.42
CA ALA A 14 -6.85 46.00 32.40
C ALA A 14 -6.36 44.63 31.89
N TYR A 15 -5.13 44.22 32.22
CA TYR A 15 -4.51 42.95 31.80
C TYR A 15 -5.45 41.74 31.97
N GLY A 16 -5.99 41.56 33.18
CA GLY A 16 -6.88 40.44 33.48
C GLY A 16 -8.22 40.53 32.76
N LEU A 17 -8.68 41.74 32.44
CA LEU A 17 -9.91 41.96 31.68
C LEU A 17 -9.70 41.61 30.20
N VAL A 18 -8.56 42.00 29.61
CA VAL A 18 -8.20 41.66 28.22
C VAL A 18 -8.12 40.14 28.03
N ILE A 19 -7.59 39.42 29.02
CA ILE A 19 -7.54 37.95 28.98
C ILE A 19 -8.95 37.36 28.98
N LYS A 20 -9.79 37.73 29.95
CA LYS A 20 -11.17 37.23 30.06
C LYS A 20 -12.05 37.61 28.87
N LEU A 21 -11.80 38.77 28.25
CA LEU A 21 -12.52 39.22 27.07
C LEU A 21 -12.23 38.32 25.85
N GLY A 22 -10.99 37.82 25.72
CA GLY A 22 -10.66 36.85 24.67
C GLY A 22 -11.44 35.54 24.82
N ASP A 23 -11.52 35.03 26.05
CA ASP A 23 -12.23 33.78 26.34
C ASP A 23 -13.74 33.95 26.12
N TYR A 24 -14.30 35.09 26.54
CA TYR A 24 -15.70 35.45 26.28
C TYR A 24 -16.01 35.53 24.78
N LEU A 25 -15.16 36.21 23.98
CA LEU A 25 -15.36 36.32 22.53
C LEU A 25 -15.34 34.94 21.84
N LEU A 26 -14.46 34.04 22.28
CA LEU A 26 -14.45 32.66 21.78
C LEU A 26 -15.77 31.94 22.04
N THR A 27 -16.35 32.10 23.24
CA THR A 27 -17.67 31.50 23.55
C THR A 27 -18.80 32.07 22.71
N VAL A 28 -18.78 33.38 22.40
CA VAL A 28 -19.81 34.03 21.58
C VAL A 28 -19.76 33.55 20.14
N VAL A 29 -18.57 33.30 19.59
CA VAL A 29 -18.39 32.81 18.22
C VAL A 29 -18.43 31.28 18.15
N ASN A 30 -18.70 30.60 19.27
CA ASN A 30 -18.73 29.14 19.40
C ASN A 30 -17.45 28.48 18.87
N ALA A 31 -16.30 29.08 19.18
CA ALA A 31 -14.99 28.61 18.78
C ALA A 31 -14.17 28.22 19.99
N ASP A 32 -13.47 27.09 19.92
CA ASP A 32 -12.65 26.59 21.01
C ASP A 32 -11.32 26.04 20.52
N TRP A 33 -10.31 26.13 21.40
CA TRP A 33 -8.95 25.64 21.09
C TRP A 33 -8.91 24.12 20.95
N GLY A 34 -9.77 23.38 21.65
CA GLY A 34 -9.87 21.93 21.53
C GLY A 34 -10.27 21.53 20.11
N GLY A 35 -11.39 22.07 19.62
CA GLY A 35 -11.88 21.86 18.26
C GLY A 35 -10.84 22.23 17.20
N PHE A 36 -10.13 23.34 17.38
CA PHE A 36 -9.02 23.72 16.49
C PHE A 36 -7.87 22.71 16.47
N THR A 37 -7.45 22.19 17.64
CA THR A 37 -6.38 21.17 17.70
C THR A 37 -6.82 19.84 17.07
N VAL A 38 -8.08 19.43 17.25
CA VAL A 38 -8.67 18.26 16.59
C VAL A 38 -8.72 18.46 15.07
N TRP A 39 -9.05 19.68 14.62
CA TRP A 39 -9.06 20.04 13.21
C TRP A 39 -7.67 19.97 12.56
N LEU A 40 -6.62 20.45 13.24
CA LEU A 40 -5.23 20.32 12.76
C LEU A 40 -4.74 18.87 12.75
N THR A 41 -5.00 18.12 13.82
CA THR A 41 -4.51 16.74 13.97
C THR A 41 -5.20 15.78 12.99
N SER A 42 -6.50 15.96 12.73
CA SER A 42 -7.21 15.18 11.70
C SER A 42 -6.62 15.40 10.30
N ARG A 43 -6.37 16.66 9.89
CA ARG A 43 -5.72 16.97 8.60
C ARG A 43 -4.30 16.44 8.51
N ALA A 44 -3.53 16.54 9.59
CA ALA A 44 -2.19 15.95 9.66
C ALA A 44 -2.23 14.42 9.47
N SER A 45 -3.20 13.72 10.08
CA SER A 45 -3.34 12.27 9.94
C SER A 45 -3.64 11.83 8.50
N VAL A 46 -4.49 12.59 7.79
CA VAL A 46 -4.79 12.36 6.37
C VAL A 46 -3.55 12.54 5.52
N LEU A 47 -2.77 13.61 5.72
CA LEU A 47 -1.52 13.82 5.00
C LEU A 47 -0.46 12.74 5.28
N VAL A 48 -0.32 12.31 6.53
CA VAL A 48 0.65 11.27 6.88
C VAL A 48 0.26 9.93 6.26
N SER A 49 -1.01 9.54 6.34
CA SER A 49 -1.50 8.29 5.75
C SER A 49 -1.32 8.24 4.23
N THR A 50 -1.64 9.34 3.54
CA THR A 50 -1.46 9.45 2.07
C THR A 50 0.02 9.47 1.68
N TYR A 51 0.87 10.14 2.47
CA TYR A 51 2.32 10.11 2.25
C TYR A 51 2.89 8.69 2.42
N LEU A 52 2.47 7.94 3.43
CA LEU A 52 2.89 6.55 3.64
C LEU A 52 2.41 5.63 2.50
N LEU A 53 1.19 5.84 2.00
CA LEU A 53 0.67 5.13 0.84
C LEU A 53 1.57 5.37 -0.38
N ILE A 54 1.93 6.62 -0.66
CA ILE A 54 2.83 6.99 -1.77
C ILE A 54 4.21 6.38 -1.59
N GLN A 55 4.77 6.35 -0.38
CA GLN A 55 6.03 5.66 -0.12
C GLN A 55 5.93 4.16 -0.39
N SER A 56 4.82 3.53 -0.02
CA SER A 56 4.59 2.10 -0.29
C SER A 56 4.50 1.82 -1.79
N LEU A 57 3.77 2.63 -2.56
CA LEU A 57 3.70 2.52 -4.02
C LEU A 57 5.06 2.76 -4.68
N GLY A 58 5.86 3.67 -4.14
CA GLY A 58 7.19 3.97 -4.66
C GLY A 58 8.15 2.80 -4.47
N ALA A 59 8.04 2.09 -3.34
CA ALA A 59 8.78 0.86 -3.13
C ALA A 59 8.35 -0.23 -4.14
N MET A 60 7.04 -0.37 -4.39
CA MET A 60 6.50 -1.34 -5.34
C MET A 60 6.99 -1.05 -6.77
N LEU A 61 6.87 0.20 -7.25
CA LEU A 61 7.32 0.60 -8.60
C LEU A 61 8.83 0.43 -8.81
N LYS A 62 9.62 0.57 -7.75
CA LYS A 62 11.08 0.38 -7.79
C LYS A 62 11.44 -1.09 -7.98
N VAL A 63 10.73 -2.00 -7.31
CA VAL A 63 10.94 -3.46 -7.47
C VAL A 63 10.54 -3.91 -8.86
N SER A 64 9.51 -3.29 -9.43
CA SER A 64 8.97 -3.67 -10.73
C SER A 64 9.67 -3.03 -11.94
N GLY A 65 10.70 -2.19 -11.72
CA GLY A 65 11.48 -1.55 -12.79
C GLY A 65 10.77 -0.39 -13.52
N ALA A 66 9.67 0.14 -12.97
CA ALA A 66 8.86 1.19 -13.61
C ALA A 66 9.39 2.60 -13.28
N GLU A 67 10.62 2.91 -13.72
CA GLU A 67 11.34 4.13 -13.31
C GLU A 67 10.64 5.43 -13.70
N VAL A 68 9.96 5.48 -14.85
CA VAL A 68 9.24 6.68 -15.33
C VAL A 68 8.10 7.07 -14.38
N LEU A 69 7.37 6.07 -13.84
CA LEU A 69 6.25 6.31 -12.94
C LEU A 69 6.71 6.82 -11.55
N LEU A 70 7.96 6.51 -11.17
CA LEU A 70 8.54 7.00 -9.92
C LEU A 70 8.69 8.53 -9.91
N GLU A 71 8.89 9.17 -11.06
CA GLU A 71 9.04 10.63 -11.12
C GLU A 71 7.74 11.35 -10.76
N ILE A 72 6.61 10.88 -11.29
CA ILE A 72 5.27 11.40 -10.95
C ILE A 72 5.04 11.24 -9.45
N LEU A 73 5.30 10.04 -8.93
CA LEU A 73 5.08 9.74 -7.52
C LEU A 73 5.97 10.56 -6.58
N LYS A 74 7.23 10.82 -6.96
CA LYS A 74 8.12 11.74 -6.24
C LYS A 74 7.56 13.15 -6.21
N HIS A 75 7.00 13.63 -7.32
CA HIS A 75 6.37 14.96 -7.36
C HIS A 75 5.14 15.04 -6.43
N VAL A 76 4.29 14.01 -6.42
CA VAL A 76 3.17 13.94 -5.46
C VAL A 76 3.69 13.92 -4.01
N GLY A 77 4.74 13.14 -3.75
CA GLY A 77 5.38 13.07 -2.43
C GLY A 77 5.93 14.41 -1.94
N THR A 78 6.52 15.23 -2.82
CA THR A 78 7.00 16.57 -2.44
C THR A 78 5.85 17.53 -2.15
N LEU A 79 4.76 17.49 -2.91
CA LEU A 79 3.55 18.29 -2.64
C LEU A 79 2.92 17.95 -1.28
N LEU A 80 2.86 16.66 -0.92
CA LEU A 80 2.36 16.26 0.39
C LEU A 80 3.31 16.66 1.52
N ALA A 81 4.61 16.54 1.32
CA ALA A 81 5.60 16.97 2.29
C ALA A 81 5.54 18.49 2.54
N THR A 82 5.29 19.30 1.50
CA THR A 82 5.11 20.75 1.67
C THR A 82 3.80 21.07 2.41
N ALA A 83 2.70 20.39 2.10
CA ALA A 83 1.46 20.54 2.86
C ALA A 83 1.64 20.13 4.35
N LEU A 84 2.38 19.05 4.61
CA LEU A 84 2.64 18.57 5.97
C LEU A 84 3.51 19.54 6.76
N THR A 85 4.54 20.11 6.13
CA THR A 85 5.37 21.15 6.76
C THR A 85 4.55 22.40 7.06
N ALA A 86 3.60 22.78 6.19
CA ALA A 86 2.68 23.90 6.43
C ALA A 86 1.75 23.68 7.64
N ILE A 87 1.10 22.50 7.75
CA ILE A 87 0.28 22.20 8.93
C ILE A 87 1.13 22.21 10.20
N LYS A 88 2.35 21.66 10.14
CA LYS A 88 3.27 21.63 11.28
C LYS A 88 3.70 23.03 11.72
N THR A 89 3.94 23.96 10.79
CA THR A 89 4.28 25.35 11.14
C THR A 89 3.10 26.06 11.79
N ILE A 90 1.87 25.87 11.28
CA ILE A 90 0.64 26.42 11.90
C ILE A 90 0.47 25.86 13.30
N TYR A 91 0.67 24.55 13.49
CA TYR A 91 0.61 23.91 14.80
C TYR A 91 1.63 24.54 15.77
N LEU A 92 2.88 24.73 15.35
CA LEU A 92 3.90 25.37 16.19
C LEU A 92 3.54 26.83 16.55
N ILE A 93 3.09 27.62 15.58
CA ILE A 93 2.62 29.00 15.82
C ILE A 93 1.49 28.98 16.83
N SER A 94 0.52 28.08 16.66
CA SER A 94 -0.64 27.99 17.54
C SER A 94 -0.27 27.58 18.96
N MET A 95 0.67 26.66 19.13
CA MET A 95 1.17 26.23 20.44
C MET A 95 1.89 27.38 21.15
N VAL A 96 2.69 28.15 20.42
CA VAL A 96 3.38 29.34 20.95
C VAL A 96 2.36 30.37 21.43
N ILE A 97 1.33 30.67 20.64
CA ILE A 97 0.28 31.62 21.03
C ILE A 97 -0.49 31.11 22.24
N TYR A 98 -0.95 29.85 22.22
CA TYR A 98 -1.75 29.29 23.31
C TYR A 98 -0.97 29.23 24.64
N SER A 99 0.27 28.77 24.62
CA SER A 99 1.11 28.59 25.82
C SER A 99 1.70 29.90 26.35
N LEU A 100 2.05 30.83 25.46
CA LEU A 100 2.78 32.04 25.81
C LEU A 100 1.94 33.31 25.73
N ARG A 101 0.62 33.23 25.45
CA ARG A 101 -0.30 34.39 25.39
C ARG A 101 -0.05 35.40 26.50
N ASP A 102 -0.12 34.93 27.75
CA ASP A 102 -0.03 35.74 28.95
C ASP A 102 1.34 36.43 29.05
N LYS A 103 2.39 35.73 28.63
CA LYS A 103 3.78 36.23 28.61
C LYS A 103 4.00 37.23 27.48
N ILE A 104 3.49 36.96 26.28
CA ILE A 104 3.54 37.86 25.12
C ILE A 104 2.83 39.17 25.45
N LEU A 105 1.65 39.07 26.07
CA LEU A 105 0.87 40.23 26.48
C LEU A 105 1.59 41.02 27.59
N ALA A 106 2.16 40.33 28.59
CA ALA A 106 2.94 40.99 29.66
C ALA A 106 4.18 41.71 29.13
N VAL A 107 4.96 41.09 28.24
CA VAL A 107 6.10 41.72 27.57
C VAL A 107 5.63 42.90 26.71
N GLY A 108 4.49 42.76 26.03
CA GLY A 108 3.86 43.83 25.27
C GLY A 108 3.52 45.04 26.13
N VAL A 109 2.91 44.83 27.30
CA VAL A 109 2.58 45.90 28.26
C VAL A 109 3.87 46.55 28.81
N LEU A 110 4.89 45.76 29.14
CA LEU A 110 6.19 46.28 29.59
C LEU A 110 6.81 47.18 28.51
N LEU A 111 6.91 46.70 27.27
CA LEU A 111 7.47 47.48 26.16
C LEU A 111 6.63 48.74 25.85
N TYR A 112 5.31 48.65 25.98
CA TYR A 112 4.41 49.79 25.80
C TYR A 112 4.65 50.89 26.84
N SER A 113 5.03 50.50 28.06
CA SER A 113 5.31 51.43 29.17
C SER A 113 6.65 52.16 29.03
N LEU A 114 7.54 51.73 28.14
CA LEU A 114 8.82 52.40 27.91
C LEU A 114 8.61 53.76 27.22
N PRO A 115 9.37 54.80 27.59
CA PRO A 115 9.27 56.13 27.00
C PRO A 115 9.81 56.21 25.56
N PHE A 116 10.31 55.10 24.99
CA PHE A 116 10.81 55.04 23.62
C PHE A 116 9.67 54.82 22.62
N ARG A 117 9.61 55.65 21.58
CA ARG A 117 8.62 55.56 20.51
C ARG A 117 8.59 54.17 19.84
N ALA A 118 9.77 53.57 19.63
CA ALA A 118 9.89 52.22 19.08
C ALA A 118 9.37 51.14 20.04
N GLY A 119 9.64 51.27 21.35
CA GLY A 119 9.13 50.37 22.38
C GLY A 119 7.59 50.36 22.41
N ARG A 120 6.97 51.54 22.31
CA ARG A 120 5.50 51.67 22.29
C ARG A 120 4.86 50.98 21.08
N SER A 121 5.42 51.13 19.88
CA SER A 121 4.91 50.46 18.69
C SER A 121 5.04 48.94 18.76
N VAL A 122 6.19 48.44 19.25
CA VAL A 122 6.42 46.99 19.39
C VAL A 122 5.52 46.41 20.49
N GLY A 123 5.40 47.10 21.62
CA GLY A 123 4.51 46.72 22.72
C GLY A 123 3.05 46.64 22.27
N ALA A 124 2.56 47.65 21.55
CA ALA A 124 1.21 47.65 20.98
C ALA A 124 0.98 46.50 19.99
N ALA A 125 2.00 46.17 19.17
CA ALA A 125 1.93 45.05 18.25
C ALA A 125 1.89 43.70 18.98
N MET A 126 2.67 43.51 20.05
CA MET A 126 2.64 42.28 20.84
C MET A 126 1.31 42.11 21.58
N ILE A 127 0.76 43.19 22.15
CA ILE A 127 -0.57 43.17 22.77
C ILE A 127 -1.62 42.81 21.71
N ALA A 128 -1.63 43.49 20.56
CA ALA A 128 -2.57 43.21 19.49
C ALA A 128 -2.45 41.76 18.97
N ALA A 129 -1.23 41.26 18.77
CA ALA A 129 -0.97 39.91 18.30
C ALA A 129 -1.51 38.87 19.29
N SER A 130 -1.25 39.07 20.59
CA SER A 130 -1.73 38.15 21.63
C SER A 130 -3.25 38.06 21.71
N ILE A 131 -3.99 39.11 21.35
CA ILE A 131 -5.45 39.11 21.34
C ILE A 131 -5.96 38.51 20.03
N VAL A 132 -5.51 39.06 18.89
CA VAL A 132 -6.01 38.71 17.56
C VAL A 132 -5.69 37.26 17.21
N TYR A 133 -4.47 36.79 17.45
CA TYR A 133 -4.14 35.39 17.18
C TYR A 133 -4.81 34.44 18.16
N TYR A 134 -5.04 34.86 19.41
CA TYR A 134 -5.66 33.99 20.39
C TYR A 134 -7.14 33.69 20.05
N ILE A 135 -7.85 34.72 19.58
CA ILE A 135 -9.25 34.59 19.16
C ILE A 135 -9.35 34.04 17.73
N GLY A 136 -8.43 34.48 16.86
CA GLY A 136 -8.46 34.20 15.43
C GLY A 136 -8.08 32.76 15.08
N LEU A 137 -7.04 32.19 15.68
CA LEU A 137 -6.59 30.83 15.30
C LEU A 137 -7.70 29.78 15.46
N PRO A 138 -8.49 29.74 16.55
CA PRO A 138 -9.63 28.83 16.67
C PRO A 138 -10.73 29.00 15.62
N LEU A 139 -10.79 30.12 14.90
CA LEU A 139 -11.78 30.41 13.85
C LEU A 139 -11.31 29.98 12.45
N MET A 140 -10.03 29.59 12.30
CA MET A 140 -9.48 29.09 11.04
C MET A 140 -10.29 27.91 10.45
N PRO A 141 -10.80 26.93 11.24
CA PRO A 141 -11.63 25.84 10.71
C PRO A 141 -12.89 26.34 10.00
N ALA A 142 -13.57 27.33 10.59
CA ALA A 142 -14.78 27.91 10.02
C ALA A 142 -14.46 28.70 8.73
N PHE A 143 -13.33 29.42 8.71
CA PHE A 143 -12.84 30.08 7.51
C PHE A 143 -12.55 29.06 6.40
N ALA A 144 -11.81 28.00 6.70
CA ALA A 144 -11.46 26.97 5.73
C ALA A 144 -12.72 26.30 5.15
N ALA A 145 -13.71 25.98 5.99
CA ALA A 145 -14.96 25.33 5.55
C ALA A 145 -15.76 26.13 4.52
N VAL A 146 -15.61 27.45 4.47
CA VAL A 146 -16.29 28.31 3.46
C VAL A 146 -15.63 28.21 2.08
N PHE A 147 -14.33 27.93 2.03
CA PHE A 147 -13.54 27.95 0.79
C PHE A 147 -13.00 26.57 0.38
N GLU A 148 -13.13 25.55 1.22
CA GLU A 148 -12.75 24.18 0.91
C GLU A 148 -13.68 23.60 -0.16
N ALA A 149 -13.08 23.03 -1.20
CA ALA A 149 -13.81 22.21 -2.18
C ALA A 149 -14.30 20.90 -1.51
N PRO A 150 -15.37 20.27 -2.02
CA PRO A 150 -15.80 18.96 -1.52
C PRO A 150 -14.65 17.96 -1.56
N PRO A 151 -14.57 17.04 -0.58
CA PRO A 151 -13.48 16.08 -0.50
C PRO A 151 -13.43 15.27 -1.79
N ILE A 152 -12.32 15.40 -2.52
CA ILE A 152 -12.02 14.54 -3.66
C ILE A 152 -11.85 13.14 -3.07
N ALA A 153 -12.69 12.19 -3.51
CA ALA A 153 -12.58 10.82 -3.08
C ALA A 153 -11.14 10.35 -3.35
N THR A 154 -10.44 9.87 -2.32
CA THR A 154 -9.16 9.20 -2.52
C THR A 154 -9.43 8.02 -3.43
N PRO A 155 -8.71 7.91 -4.56
CA PRO A 155 -8.91 6.78 -5.46
C PRO A 155 -8.67 5.50 -4.65
N SER A 156 -9.63 4.57 -4.67
CA SER A 156 -9.34 3.19 -4.24
C SER A 156 -8.12 2.74 -5.02
N SER A 157 -7.20 2.02 -4.39
CA SER A 157 -5.96 1.60 -5.05
C SER A 157 -6.22 0.96 -6.41
N GLY A 158 -7.40 0.35 -6.62
CA GLY A 158 -7.78 -0.29 -7.88
C GLY A 158 -6.87 -1.46 -8.22
N LEU A 159 -6.02 -1.84 -7.26
CA LEU A 159 -5.05 -2.91 -7.35
C LEU A 159 -5.62 -4.12 -6.63
N GLY A 160 -5.78 -5.21 -7.36
CA GLY A 160 -6.18 -6.50 -6.81
C GLY A 160 -5.00 -7.44 -6.63
N SER A 161 -5.31 -8.67 -6.25
CA SER A 161 -4.33 -9.75 -6.15
C SER A 161 -4.92 -11.06 -6.64
N ILE A 162 -4.03 -11.98 -7.04
CA ILE A 162 -4.34 -13.35 -7.36
C ILE A 162 -3.66 -14.21 -6.31
N ARG A 163 -4.45 -14.89 -5.49
CA ARG A 163 -3.96 -15.81 -4.47
C ARG A 163 -4.53 -17.18 -4.71
N GLY A 164 -3.72 -18.22 -4.58
CA GLY A 164 -4.30 -19.55 -4.62
C GLY A 164 -3.36 -20.64 -4.22
N ARG A 165 -3.82 -21.86 -4.47
CA ARG A 165 -3.03 -23.08 -4.27
C ARG A 165 -3.06 -23.93 -5.52
N VAL A 166 -1.90 -24.44 -5.91
CA VAL A 166 -1.76 -25.41 -6.99
C VAL A 166 -1.92 -26.82 -6.42
N VAL A 167 -2.83 -27.59 -7.00
CA VAL A 167 -3.10 -28.96 -6.60
C VAL A 167 -3.07 -29.91 -7.80
N ASP A 168 -2.75 -31.17 -7.54
CA ASP A 168 -2.79 -32.25 -8.51
C ASP A 168 -4.24 -32.71 -8.81
N ALA A 169 -4.39 -33.74 -9.64
CA ALA A 169 -5.68 -34.27 -10.06
C ALA A 169 -6.58 -34.76 -8.90
N ILE A 170 -5.97 -35.18 -7.78
CA ILE A 170 -6.65 -35.72 -6.61
C ILE A 170 -6.70 -34.75 -5.42
N GLY A 171 -6.20 -33.52 -5.61
CA GLY A 171 -6.26 -32.44 -4.63
C GLY A 171 -5.05 -32.34 -3.70
N ASN A 172 -3.98 -33.08 -3.94
CA ASN A 172 -2.73 -32.93 -3.19
C ASN A 172 -2.04 -31.63 -3.59
N PRO A 173 -1.44 -30.88 -2.63
CA PRO A 173 -0.67 -29.69 -2.95
C PRO A 173 0.58 -30.02 -3.76
N LEU A 174 0.86 -29.21 -4.79
CA LEU A 174 2.10 -29.30 -5.56
C LEU A 174 3.16 -28.37 -4.95
N PRO A 175 4.18 -28.90 -4.26
CA PRO A 175 5.18 -28.06 -3.58
C PRO A 175 6.04 -27.32 -4.60
N ASN A 176 6.32 -26.03 -4.36
CA ASN A 176 7.23 -25.23 -5.18
C ASN A 176 6.91 -25.23 -6.70
N ALA A 177 5.64 -25.40 -7.06
CA ALA A 177 5.19 -25.29 -8.44
C ALA A 177 5.35 -23.85 -8.96
N VAL A 178 5.70 -23.72 -10.24
CA VAL A 178 5.90 -22.42 -10.88
C VAL A 178 4.59 -22.04 -11.54
N VAL A 179 4.04 -20.89 -11.16
CA VAL A 179 2.81 -20.36 -11.74
C VAL A 179 3.18 -19.24 -12.70
N GLU A 180 2.82 -19.44 -13.95
CA GLU A 180 3.01 -18.48 -15.03
C GLU A 180 1.65 -17.91 -15.45
N LEU A 181 1.56 -16.60 -15.62
CA LEU A 181 0.34 -15.92 -16.06
C LEU A 181 0.60 -15.22 -17.39
N PHE A 182 -0.27 -15.45 -18.37
CA PHE A 182 -0.19 -14.87 -19.71
C PHE A 182 -1.34 -13.88 -19.92
N GLY A 183 -1.03 -12.66 -20.35
CA GLY A 183 -2.01 -11.70 -20.84
C GLY A 183 -2.62 -12.14 -22.18
N SER A 184 -3.64 -11.40 -22.64
CA SER A 184 -4.55 -11.75 -23.74
C SER A 184 -3.92 -11.99 -25.13
N SER A 185 -2.60 -11.89 -25.27
CA SER A 185 -1.87 -12.09 -26.53
C SER A 185 -0.37 -12.28 -26.33
N SER A 186 0.08 -12.64 -25.11
CA SER A 186 1.51 -12.77 -24.81
C SER A 186 2.00 -14.19 -25.09
N VAL A 187 3.14 -14.30 -25.78
CA VAL A 187 3.83 -15.59 -26.01
C VAL A 187 4.73 -15.94 -24.82
N GLU A 188 5.21 -14.92 -24.11
CA GLU A 188 5.97 -15.07 -22.87
C GLU A 188 5.07 -14.84 -21.66
N PRO A 189 5.38 -15.45 -20.50
CA PRO A 189 4.64 -15.17 -19.29
C PRO A 189 4.83 -13.71 -18.89
N ASP A 190 3.74 -13.01 -18.58
CA ASP A 190 3.77 -11.64 -18.06
C ASP A 190 4.12 -11.65 -16.57
N VAL A 191 3.72 -12.71 -15.86
CA VAL A 191 4.10 -13.02 -14.48
C VAL A 191 4.64 -14.44 -14.41
N ALA A 192 5.71 -14.65 -13.65
CA ALA A 192 6.18 -15.97 -13.25
C ALA A 192 6.57 -15.95 -11.77
N VAL A 193 5.89 -16.74 -10.94
CA VAL A 193 6.15 -16.84 -9.49
C VAL A 193 6.33 -18.29 -9.06
N VAL A 194 7.18 -18.51 -8.05
CA VAL A 194 7.37 -19.85 -7.47
C VAL A 194 6.49 -19.97 -6.22
N GLY A 195 5.64 -21.00 -6.19
CA GLY A 195 4.82 -21.32 -5.04
C GLY A 195 5.64 -21.80 -3.83
N ASP A 196 4.99 -21.91 -2.69
CA ASP A 196 5.59 -22.41 -1.45
C ASP A 196 5.55 -23.97 -1.37
N PRO A 197 6.15 -24.60 -0.35
CA PRO A 197 6.09 -26.06 -0.15
C PRO A 197 4.67 -26.61 0.07
N THR A 198 3.68 -25.75 0.36
CA THR A 198 2.26 -26.12 0.48
C THR A 198 1.48 -25.94 -0.82
N GLY A 199 2.18 -25.57 -1.90
CA GLY A 199 1.61 -25.25 -3.21
C GLY A 199 0.88 -23.92 -3.26
N ALA A 200 0.94 -23.08 -2.22
CA ALA A 200 0.33 -21.76 -2.27
C ALA A 200 1.18 -20.79 -3.10
N PHE A 201 0.52 -19.90 -3.82
CA PHE A 201 1.17 -18.84 -4.58
C PHE A 201 0.43 -17.51 -4.39
N TYR A 202 1.15 -16.43 -4.62
CA TYR A 202 0.64 -15.08 -4.48
C TYR A 202 1.22 -14.19 -5.57
N VAL A 203 0.34 -13.50 -6.29
CA VAL A 203 0.67 -12.46 -7.26
C VAL A 203 -0.11 -11.21 -6.86
N GLY A 204 0.61 -10.14 -6.54
CA GLY A 204 0.00 -8.91 -6.04
C GLY A 204 0.96 -8.06 -5.22
N PRO A 205 0.43 -7.02 -4.54
CA PRO A 205 1.26 -6.12 -3.75
C PRO A 205 2.05 -6.86 -2.66
N PRO A 206 3.35 -6.59 -2.49
CA PRO A 206 4.09 -5.44 -3.00
C PRO A 206 4.87 -5.66 -4.32
N TYR A 207 4.80 -6.85 -4.91
CA TYR A 207 5.66 -7.22 -6.04
C TYR A 207 5.01 -6.94 -7.39
N ASP A 208 3.68 -7.10 -7.48
CA ASP A 208 2.91 -6.93 -8.71
C ASP A 208 1.85 -5.84 -8.56
N MET A 209 1.63 -5.09 -9.65
CA MET A 209 0.57 -4.09 -9.77
C MET A 209 -0.47 -4.55 -10.79
N LEU A 210 -1.49 -5.26 -10.28
CA LEU A 210 -2.58 -5.82 -11.06
C LEU A 210 -3.82 -4.94 -10.93
N ALA A 211 -4.26 -4.31 -12.01
CA ALA A 211 -5.52 -3.56 -11.98
C ALA A 211 -6.73 -4.50 -11.82
N GLU A 212 -7.73 -4.07 -11.07
CA GLU A 212 -8.99 -4.82 -10.93
C GLU A 212 -9.64 -5.08 -12.29
N GLY A 213 -10.12 -6.30 -12.48
CA GLY A 213 -10.72 -6.75 -13.73
C GLY A 213 -9.74 -7.21 -14.80
N THR A 214 -8.42 -7.00 -14.62
CA THR A 214 -7.41 -7.59 -15.51
C THR A 214 -7.50 -9.10 -15.49
N SER A 215 -7.10 -9.71 -16.60
CA SER A 215 -7.29 -11.13 -16.77
C SER A 215 -6.09 -11.85 -17.37
N PHE A 216 -5.88 -13.06 -16.88
CA PHE A 216 -4.73 -13.88 -17.21
C PHE A 216 -5.14 -15.31 -17.53
N THR A 217 -4.40 -15.92 -18.45
CA THR A 217 -4.42 -17.37 -18.67
C THR A 217 -3.30 -17.98 -17.84
N PRO A 218 -3.60 -18.78 -16.80
CA PRO A 218 -2.58 -19.43 -15.99
C PRO A 218 -1.99 -20.65 -16.68
N SER A 219 -0.73 -20.93 -16.37
CA SER A 219 0.01 -22.14 -16.72
C SER A 219 0.80 -22.57 -15.49
N VAL A 220 0.82 -23.86 -15.20
CA VAL A 220 1.60 -24.41 -14.09
C VAL A 220 2.77 -25.19 -14.66
N VAL A 221 3.99 -24.86 -14.26
CA VAL A 221 5.19 -25.62 -14.61
C VAL A 221 5.69 -26.37 -13.38
N PHE A 222 5.85 -27.69 -13.50
CA PHE A 222 6.30 -28.55 -12.42
C PHE A 222 7.16 -29.69 -12.99
N MET A 223 8.34 -29.92 -12.38
CA MET A 223 9.30 -30.93 -12.83
C MET A 223 9.64 -30.86 -14.34
N GLY A 224 9.68 -29.65 -14.91
CA GLY A 224 9.97 -29.44 -16.34
C GLY A 224 8.79 -29.58 -17.29
N TYR A 225 7.63 -30.05 -16.80
CA TYR A 225 6.41 -30.16 -17.60
C TYR A 225 5.50 -28.96 -17.38
N ARG A 226 4.84 -28.54 -18.45
CA ARG A 226 3.91 -27.42 -18.48
C ARG A 226 2.48 -27.92 -18.58
N PHE A 227 1.62 -27.39 -17.74
CA PHE A 227 0.23 -27.80 -17.60
C PHE A 227 -0.72 -26.61 -17.71
N THR A 228 -1.88 -26.86 -18.32
CA THR A 228 -3.02 -25.95 -18.30
C THR A 228 -3.93 -26.32 -17.13
N PRO A 229 -3.97 -25.51 -16.06
CA PRO A 229 -4.81 -25.79 -14.90
C PRO A 229 -6.27 -25.40 -15.14
N ASP A 230 -7.14 -25.85 -14.23
CA ASP A 230 -8.53 -25.41 -14.08
C ASP A 230 -8.65 -24.56 -12.80
N PRO A 231 -9.21 -23.33 -12.87
CA PRO A 231 -9.71 -22.64 -14.06
C PRO A 231 -8.61 -22.24 -15.04
N SER A 232 -8.92 -22.28 -16.34
CA SER A 232 -8.03 -21.86 -17.43
C SER A 232 -7.96 -20.35 -17.63
N TYR A 233 -8.63 -19.57 -16.78
CA TYR A 233 -8.69 -18.12 -16.85
C TYR A 233 -8.91 -17.53 -15.46
N LEU A 234 -8.14 -16.50 -15.13
CA LEU A 234 -8.18 -15.79 -13.86
C LEU A 234 -8.52 -14.33 -14.10
N LYS A 235 -9.41 -13.77 -13.27
CA LYS A 235 -9.77 -12.35 -13.30
C LYS A 235 -9.47 -11.73 -11.94
N VAL A 236 -8.79 -10.59 -11.92
CA VAL A 236 -8.37 -9.90 -10.69
C VAL A 236 -9.56 -9.19 -10.03
N PRO A 237 -9.75 -9.27 -8.70
CA PRO A 237 -9.06 -10.15 -7.75
C PRO A 237 -9.54 -11.61 -7.85
N TRP A 238 -8.64 -12.57 -7.60
CA TRP A 238 -8.97 -13.99 -7.59
C TRP A 238 -8.42 -14.69 -6.36
N GLU A 239 -9.25 -15.54 -5.74
CA GLU A 239 -8.83 -16.47 -4.70
C GLU A 239 -9.39 -17.86 -4.99
N GLY A 240 -8.53 -18.89 -5.03
CA GLY A 240 -8.98 -20.24 -5.31
C GLY A 240 -7.87 -21.28 -5.48
N THR A 241 -8.19 -22.38 -6.16
CA THR A 241 -7.27 -23.47 -6.43
C THR A 241 -7.07 -23.67 -7.92
N LEU A 242 -5.81 -23.79 -8.35
CA LEU A 242 -5.44 -24.21 -9.70
C LEU A 242 -5.24 -25.72 -9.69
N ARG A 243 -6.15 -26.47 -10.31
CA ARG A 243 -6.07 -27.93 -10.39
C ARG A 243 -5.43 -28.39 -11.68
N VAL A 244 -4.46 -29.30 -11.58
CA VAL A 244 -3.80 -29.92 -12.74
C VAL A 244 -4.27 -31.37 -12.88
N TYR A 245 -5.20 -31.62 -13.81
CA TYR A 245 -5.80 -32.95 -14.00
C TYR A 245 -4.86 -34.01 -14.58
N ASN A 246 -3.84 -33.59 -15.33
CA ASN A 246 -2.91 -34.49 -16.02
C ASN A 246 -1.67 -34.83 -15.18
N LEU A 247 -1.74 -34.62 -13.87
CA LEU A 247 -0.63 -34.82 -12.96
C LEU A 247 -1.10 -35.35 -11.61
N VAL A 248 -0.34 -36.30 -11.05
CA VAL A 248 -0.53 -36.83 -9.71
C VAL A 248 0.78 -36.76 -8.96
N TYR A 249 0.76 -36.04 -7.84
CA TYR A 249 1.91 -35.97 -6.95
C TYR A 249 1.76 -36.99 -5.84
N ALA A 250 2.57 -38.04 -5.89
CA ALA A 250 2.55 -39.12 -4.90
C ALA A 250 3.15 -38.70 -3.55
N GLY A 251 3.77 -37.51 -3.48
CA GLY A 251 4.51 -37.03 -2.33
C GLY A 251 5.96 -37.48 -2.33
N GLN A 252 6.81 -36.71 -1.64
CA GLN A 252 8.25 -36.95 -1.53
C GLN A 252 8.96 -37.08 -2.89
N SER A 253 8.66 -36.14 -3.80
CA SER A 253 9.39 -35.97 -5.07
C SER A 253 9.21 -37.07 -6.13
N LEU A 254 8.12 -37.82 -6.04
CA LEU A 254 7.66 -38.74 -7.08
C LEU A 254 6.33 -38.26 -7.66
N THR A 255 6.25 -38.22 -8.98
CA THR A 255 5.12 -37.65 -9.71
C THR A 255 4.79 -38.51 -10.92
N LEU A 256 3.51 -38.62 -11.24
CA LEU A 256 2.99 -39.29 -12.43
C LEU A 256 2.38 -38.23 -13.34
N VAL A 257 2.83 -38.18 -14.59
CA VAL A 257 2.31 -37.29 -15.63
C VAL A 257 1.53 -38.11 -16.64
N LEU A 258 0.26 -37.74 -16.82
CA LEU A 258 -0.69 -38.42 -17.68
C LEU A 258 -0.74 -37.70 -19.04
N ILE A 259 -0.36 -38.40 -20.12
CA ILE A 259 -0.30 -37.84 -21.46
C ILE A 259 -1.34 -38.57 -22.33
N GLY A 260 -2.39 -37.84 -22.72
CA GLY A 260 -3.53 -38.38 -23.48
C GLY A 260 -4.77 -38.59 -22.61
N ALA A 261 -5.70 -39.43 -23.07
CA ALA A 261 -6.95 -39.70 -22.37
C ALA A 261 -6.79 -40.83 -21.35
N LEU A 262 -6.30 -40.49 -20.15
CA LEU A 262 -6.20 -41.38 -18.98
C LEU A 262 -7.01 -40.81 -17.80
N TYR A 263 -7.60 -41.70 -17.00
CA TYR A 263 -8.24 -41.36 -15.74
C TYR A 263 -7.62 -42.16 -14.59
N ILE A 264 -7.56 -41.54 -13.41
CA ILE A 264 -7.13 -42.20 -12.18
C ILE A 264 -8.38 -42.75 -11.52
N GLY A 265 -8.48 -44.07 -11.41
CA GLY A 265 -9.59 -44.73 -10.74
C GLY A 265 -9.45 -44.67 -9.22
N ASN A 266 -8.30 -45.08 -8.69
CA ASN A 266 -8.02 -45.05 -7.26
C ASN A 266 -6.53 -44.85 -7.01
N LEU A 267 -6.20 -44.11 -5.96
CA LEU A 267 -4.84 -43.94 -5.47
C LEU A 267 -4.81 -44.30 -3.99
N SER A 268 -4.00 -45.30 -3.65
CA SER A 268 -3.78 -45.70 -2.26
C SER A 268 -2.31 -45.66 -1.92
N ARG A 269 -2.00 -45.12 -0.75
CA ARG A 269 -0.65 -45.04 -0.22
C ARG A 269 -0.59 -45.79 1.09
N VAL A 270 0.28 -46.80 1.14
CA VAL A 270 0.50 -47.64 2.32
C VAL A 270 2.00 -47.60 2.63
N GLY A 271 2.41 -46.69 3.51
CA GLY A 271 3.83 -46.48 3.86
C GLY A 271 4.65 -45.97 2.66
N SER A 272 5.70 -46.71 2.31
CA SER A 272 6.57 -46.48 1.14
C SER A 272 5.97 -46.97 -0.18
N LYS A 273 4.82 -47.64 -0.15
CA LYS A 273 4.17 -48.20 -1.33
C LYS A 273 3.03 -47.30 -1.82
N LEU A 274 3.09 -46.94 -3.10
CA LEU A 274 2.05 -46.26 -3.84
C LEU A 274 1.40 -47.27 -4.79
N ILE A 275 0.07 -47.34 -4.78
CA ILE A 275 -0.71 -48.17 -5.70
C ILE A 275 -1.67 -47.24 -6.44
N VAL A 276 -1.57 -47.21 -7.77
CA VAL A 276 -2.38 -46.37 -8.65
C VAL A 276 -3.11 -47.24 -9.64
N LEU A 277 -4.45 -47.15 -9.64
CA LEU A 277 -5.30 -47.76 -10.65
C LEU A 277 -5.59 -46.73 -11.73
N LEU A 278 -5.20 -47.04 -12.96
CA LEU A 278 -5.36 -46.20 -14.14
C LEU A 278 -6.35 -46.84 -15.11
N GLU A 279 -7.22 -46.02 -15.68
CA GLU A 279 -8.07 -46.41 -16.80
C GLU A 279 -7.67 -45.60 -18.03
N VAL A 280 -7.26 -46.32 -19.06
CA VAL A 280 -6.73 -45.75 -20.31
C VAL A 280 -7.81 -45.87 -21.38
N LEU A 281 -8.26 -44.72 -21.91
CA LEU A 281 -9.30 -44.69 -22.92
C LEU A 281 -8.76 -44.60 -24.35
N SER A 282 -7.53 -44.11 -24.53
CA SER A 282 -6.87 -43.97 -25.84
C SER A 282 -5.88 -45.11 -26.11
N GLU A 283 -5.68 -45.47 -27.37
CA GLU A 283 -4.63 -46.41 -27.78
C GLU A 283 -3.22 -45.78 -27.79
N THR A 284 -3.14 -44.45 -27.72
CA THR A 284 -1.89 -43.66 -27.80
C THR A 284 -1.52 -42.99 -26.49
N ALA A 285 -2.08 -43.45 -25.37
CA ALA A 285 -1.83 -42.84 -24.08
C ALA A 285 -0.43 -43.21 -23.56
N SER A 286 0.25 -42.25 -22.94
CA SER A 286 1.50 -42.51 -22.27
C SER A 286 1.49 -41.98 -20.84
N LEU A 287 2.24 -42.67 -20.00
CA LEU A 287 2.47 -42.31 -18.61
C LEU A 287 3.96 -42.03 -18.44
N ALA A 288 4.29 -40.83 -17.98
CA ALA A 288 5.65 -40.51 -17.56
C ALA A 288 5.73 -40.55 -16.03
N ILE A 289 6.59 -41.41 -15.51
CA ILE A 289 6.93 -41.47 -14.08
C ILE A 289 8.15 -40.59 -13.87
N LEU A 290 7.99 -39.51 -13.11
CA LEU A 290 9.04 -38.55 -12.80
C LEU A 290 9.48 -38.71 -11.36
N LYS A 291 10.80 -38.73 -11.15
CA LYS A 291 11.38 -38.68 -9.82
C LYS A 291 12.59 -37.77 -9.78
N LEU A 292 12.92 -37.27 -8.59
CA LEU A 292 14.25 -36.71 -8.36
C LEU A 292 15.31 -37.80 -8.47
N SER A 293 16.48 -37.44 -9.01
CA SER A 293 17.66 -38.33 -9.07
C SER A 293 18.10 -38.85 -7.70
N SER A 294 17.81 -38.13 -6.61
CA SER A 294 18.05 -38.57 -5.22
C SER A 294 17.02 -39.58 -4.69
N VAL A 295 15.88 -39.76 -5.37
CA VAL A 295 14.83 -40.69 -4.97
C VAL A 295 15.18 -42.09 -5.44
N ASN A 296 15.20 -43.04 -4.51
CA ASN A 296 15.43 -44.44 -4.81
C ASN A 296 14.10 -45.20 -4.91
N VAL A 297 13.85 -45.83 -6.05
CA VAL A 297 12.66 -46.67 -6.30
C VAL A 297 13.11 -48.12 -6.16
N SER A 298 12.70 -48.79 -5.08
CA SER A 298 13.12 -50.16 -4.76
C SER A 298 12.40 -51.20 -5.61
N SER A 299 11.13 -50.97 -5.93
CA SER A 299 10.35 -51.83 -6.82
C SER A 299 9.34 -51.03 -7.61
N ALA A 300 9.14 -51.42 -8.86
CA ALA A 300 8.09 -50.90 -9.73
C ALA A 300 7.41 -52.07 -10.43
N MET A 301 6.09 -52.16 -10.33
CA MET A 301 5.29 -53.23 -10.93
C MET A 301 4.15 -52.65 -11.76
N LEU A 302 3.88 -53.25 -12.92
CA LEU A 302 2.73 -52.98 -13.77
C LEU A 302 1.90 -54.25 -13.87
N ASN A 303 0.65 -54.21 -13.40
CA ASN A 303 -0.23 -55.38 -13.35
C ASN A 303 0.38 -56.60 -12.63
N GLY A 304 1.26 -56.35 -11.65
CA GLY A 304 1.97 -57.39 -10.89
C GLY A 304 3.24 -57.93 -11.57
N GLU A 305 3.55 -57.50 -12.79
CA GLU A 305 4.82 -57.82 -13.46
C GLU A 305 5.87 -56.73 -13.21
N GLY A 306 7.14 -57.12 -13.09
CA GLY A 306 8.24 -56.18 -12.85
C GLY A 306 8.40 -55.18 -14.01
N LEU A 307 8.28 -53.90 -13.69
CA LEU A 307 8.38 -52.81 -14.65
C LEU A 307 9.86 -52.55 -15.00
N ARG A 308 10.23 -52.74 -16.27
CA ARG A 308 11.56 -52.36 -16.78
C ARG A 308 11.54 -50.91 -17.24
N CYS A 309 11.93 -50.00 -16.35
CA CYS A 309 12.12 -48.58 -16.66
C CYS A 309 13.55 -48.29 -17.12
N SER A 310 13.71 -47.70 -18.30
CA SER A 310 14.92 -46.97 -18.67
C SER A 310 14.80 -45.54 -18.14
N TRP A 311 15.41 -45.28 -16.98
CA TRP A 311 15.41 -43.94 -16.38
C TRP A 311 16.33 -43.01 -17.18
N GLU A 312 15.75 -42.03 -17.87
CA GLU A 312 16.50 -41.00 -18.58
C GLU A 312 16.62 -39.76 -17.70
N GLY A 313 17.85 -39.27 -17.52
CA GLY A 313 18.14 -38.11 -16.68
C GLY A 313 18.05 -36.80 -17.47
N PHE A 314 17.36 -35.80 -16.92
CA PHE A 314 17.36 -34.44 -17.45
C PHE A 314 17.43 -33.41 -16.32
N SER A 315 17.83 -32.18 -16.65
CA SER A 315 17.90 -31.07 -15.69
C SER A 315 16.90 -29.98 -16.04
N TRP A 316 16.16 -29.50 -15.05
CA TRP A 316 15.23 -28.38 -15.17
C TRP A 316 15.41 -27.43 -13.99
N ALA A 317 15.64 -26.13 -14.27
CA ALA A 317 15.75 -25.07 -13.27
C ALA A 317 16.69 -25.42 -12.07
N GLY A 318 17.84 -26.04 -12.36
CA GLY A 318 18.81 -26.46 -11.34
C GLY A 318 18.46 -27.76 -10.59
N ILE A 319 17.37 -28.44 -10.98
CA ILE A 319 16.92 -29.72 -10.40
C ILE A 319 17.23 -30.84 -11.38
N THR A 320 17.87 -31.91 -10.91
CA THR A 320 18.14 -33.13 -11.69
C THR A 320 17.05 -34.18 -11.48
N LEU A 321 16.35 -34.50 -12.56
CA LEU A 321 15.21 -35.39 -12.61
C LEU A 321 15.54 -36.64 -13.43
N GLU A 322 14.83 -37.72 -13.15
CA GLU A 322 14.84 -38.94 -13.94
C GLU A 322 13.41 -39.26 -14.35
N GLU A 323 13.23 -39.62 -15.62
CA GLU A 323 11.93 -39.97 -16.18
C GLU A 323 11.91 -41.38 -16.74
N CYS A 324 10.78 -42.06 -16.57
CA CYS A 324 10.48 -43.32 -17.19
C CYS A 324 9.17 -43.21 -17.96
N TYR A 325 9.22 -43.45 -19.27
CA TYR A 325 8.06 -43.44 -20.14
C TYR A 325 7.46 -44.84 -20.31
N LEU A 326 6.14 -44.92 -20.18
CA LEU A 326 5.36 -46.12 -20.42
C LEU A 326 4.27 -45.80 -21.45
N ASN A 327 4.26 -46.53 -22.56
CA ASN A 327 3.17 -46.48 -23.52
C ASN A 327 2.11 -47.50 -23.09
N LEU A 328 0.89 -47.02 -22.84
CA LEU A 328 -0.21 -47.84 -22.36
C LEU A 328 -1.28 -47.90 -23.46
N GLY A 329 -1.64 -49.11 -23.88
CA GLY A 329 -2.81 -49.32 -24.74
C GLY A 329 -4.10 -49.14 -23.95
N ARG A 330 -5.25 -49.10 -24.64
CA ARG A 330 -6.57 -49.00 -23.99
C ARG A 330 -6.79 -50.16 -23.00
N GLY A 331 -7.21 -49.85 -21.78
CA GLY A 331 -7.43 -50.85 -20.74
C GLY A 331 -7.25 -50.32 -19.32
N SER A 332 -7.35 -51.21 -18.33
CA SER A 332 -7.11 -50.89 -16.92
C SER A 332 -5.74 -51.40 -16.49
N TYR A 333 -4.97 -50.55 -15.80
CA TYR A 333 -3.63 -50.88 -15.31
C TYR A 333 -3.52 -50.58 -13.81
N SER A 334 -2.81 -51.44 -13.10
CA SER A 334 -2.37 -51.22 -11.71
C SER A 334 -0.88 -50.96 -11.70
N ILE A 335 -0.47 -49.81 -11.19
CA ILE A 335 0.93 -49.43 -11.01
C ILE A 335 1.24 -49.43 -9.53
N GLU A 336 2.22 -50.24 -9.13
CA GLU A 336 2.72 -50.29 -7.77
C GLU A 336 4.16 -49.81 -7.74
N LEU A 337 4.43 -48.77 -6.95
CA LEU A 337 5.76 -48.19 -6.78
C LEU A 337 6.13 -48.21 -5.31
N GLU A 338 7.29 -48.74 -4.98
CA GLU A 338 7.87 -48.65 -3.65
C GLU A 338 9.10 -47.74 -3.70
N TYR A 339 9.09 -46.69 -2.89
CA TYR A 339 10.14 -45.67 -2.94
C TYR A 339 10.39 -45.02 -1.58
N LEU A 340 11.62 -44.52 -1.43
CA LEU A 340 12.03 -43.65 -0.33
C LEU A 340 12.30 -42.27 -0.90
N GLY A 341 11.36 -41.36 -0.68
CA GLY A 341 11.41 -40.04 -1.26
C GLY A 341 12.06 -38.99 -0.37
N VAL A 342 12.35 -37.84 -0.98
CA VAL A 342 12.91 -36.65 -0.34
C VAL A 342 11.96 -35.47 -0.61
N GLU A 343 12.00 -34.43 0.22
CA GLU A 343 11.24 -33.20 -0.04
C GLU A 343 11.65 -32.56 -1.39
N TYR A 344 10.67 -31.99 -2.09
CA TYR A 344 10.91 -31.39 -3.40
C TYR A 344 11.59 -30.03 -3.26
N PRO A 345 12.78 -29.81 -3.85
CA PRO A 345 13.52 -28.56 -3.72
C PRO A 345 12.83 -27.42 -4.49
N ARG A 346 13.12 -26.18 -4.08
CA ARG A 346 12.65 -24.98 -4.80
C ARG A 346 13.42 -24.82 -6.12
N PRO A 347 12.74 -24.68 -7.28
CA PRO A 347 13.41 -24.49 -8.57
C PRO A 347 14.11 -23.13 -8.65
N ALA A 348 15.29 -23.10 -9.30
CA ALA A 348 16.08 -21.89 -9.50
C ALA A 348 15.59 -21.12 -10.73
N ILE A 349 14.44 -20.47 -10.60
CA ILE A 349 13.83 -19.63 -11.64
C ILE A 349 13.85 -18.16 -11.18
N THR A 350 14.12 -17.26 -12.12
CA THR A 350 13.97 -15.82 -11.89
C THR A 350 12.50 -15.44 -11.97
N GLU A 351 11.92 -15.02 -10.84
CA GLU A 351 10.55 -14.53 -10.80
C GLU A 351 10.40 -13.27 -11.67
N LYS A 352 9.29 -13.18 -12.40
CA LYS A 352 8.93 -12.06 -13.26
C LYS A 352 7.64 -11.45 -12.73
N HIS A 353 7.65 -10.15 -12.51
CA HIS A 353 6.53 -9.41 -11.93
C HIS A 353 5.86 -8.48 -12.94
N TYR A 354 4.57 -8.21 -12.75
CA TYR A 354 3.76 -7.43 -13.69
C TYR A 354 3.37 -6.05 -13.18
N VAL A 355 3.35 -5.08 -14.11
CA VAL A 355 2.86 -3.71 -13.89
C VAL A 355 1.89 -3.32 -15.00
N GLY A 356 0.61 -3.15 -14.65
CA GLY A 356 -0.39 -2.58 -15.56
C GLY A 356 -0.19 -1.08 -15.75
N VAL A 357 0.62 -0.67 -16.73
CA VAL A 357 1.06 0.75 -16.90
C VAL A 357 -0.11 1.72 -17.13
N VAL A 358 -1.14 1.34 -17.88
CA VAL A 358 -2.24 2.24 -18.28
C VAL A 358 -3.11 2.60 -17.07
N ASP A 359 -3.53 1.59 -16.29
CA ASP A 359 -4.39 1.81 -15.13
C ASP A 359 -3.62 2.46 -13.96
N VAL A 360 -2.33 2.15 -13.81
CA VAL A 360 -1.46 2.78 -12.81
C VAL A 360 -1.24 4.27 -13.15
N LEU A 361 -1.15 4.64 -14.42
CA LEU A 361 -0.98 6.04 -14.81
C LEU A 361 -2.20 6.89 -14.44
N ASP A 362 -3.41 6.41 -14.73
CA ASP A 362 -4.65 7.11 -14.36
C ASP A 362 -4.77 7.25 -12.84
N TYR A 363 -4.40 6.19 -12.10
CA TYR A 363 -4.33 6.24 -10.64
C TYR A 363 -3.32 7.29 -10.15
N LEU A 364 -2.11 7.35 -10.73
CA LEU A 364 -1.09 8.33 -10.34
C LEU A 364 -1.51 9.77 -10.67
N ILE A 365 -2.19 10.00 -11.80
CA ILE A 365 -2.75 11.31 -12.17
C ILE A 365 -3.80 11.72 -11.14
N SER A 366 -4.69 10.80 -10.74
CA SER A 366 -5.70 11.09 -9.72
C SER A 366 -5.08 11.44 -8.36
N LEU A 367 -4.00 10.74 -7.96
CA LEU A 367 -3.22 11.08 -6.76
C LEU A 367 -2.60 12.48 -6.84
N GLN A 368 -2.12 12.89 -8.01
CA GLN A 368 -1.58 14.24 -8.21
C GLN A 368 -2.65 15.31 -8.03
N VAL A 369 -3.86 15.10 -8.56
CA VAL A 369 -5.00 16.01 -8.36
C VAL A 369 -5.36 16.13 -6.86
N VAL A 370 -5.39 15.00 -6.15
CA VAL A 370 -5.63 14.97 -4.70
C VAL A 370 -4.53 15.74 -3.95
N ALA A 371 -3.24 15.53 -4.26
CA ALA A 371 -2.15 16.23 -3.61
C ALA A 371 -2.20 17.75 -3.84
N VAL A 372 -2.53 18.19 -5.06
CA VAL A 372 -2.74 19.62 -5.36
C VAL A 372 -3.90 20.19 -4.52
N SER A 373 -4.99 19.44 -4.38
CA SER A 373 -6.13 19.87 -3.54
C SER A 373 -5.76 20.01 -2.06
N TYR A 374 -4.86 19.17 -1.54
CA TYR A 374 -4.34 19.31 -0.18
C TYR A 374 -3.40 20.49 -0.03
N VAL A 375 -2.55 20.77 -1.00
CA VAL A 375 -1.73 22.01 -0.99
C VAL A 375 -2.64 23.24 -0.95
N TYR A 376 -3.71 23.26 -1.74
CA TYR A 376 -4.69 24.34 -1.68
C TYR A 376 -5.35 24.46 -0.30
N SER A 377 -5.88 23.36 0.22
CA SER A 377 -6.69 23.36 1.44
C SER A 377 -5.87 23.58 2.71
N TYR A 378 -4.63 23.08 2.74
CA TYR A 378 -3.82 23.01 3.96
C TYR A 378 -2.62 23.96 4.00
N LEU A 379 -2.18 24.45 2.84
CA LEU A 379 -1.16 25.50 2.77
C LEU A 379 -1.79 26.84 2.39
N LEU A 380 -2.52 26.93 1.27
CA LEU A 380 -2.99 28.23 0.77
C LEU A 380 -4.07 28.86 1.64
N LEU A 381 -5.12 28.12 2.01
CA LEU A 381 -6.21 28.67 2.85
C LEU A 381 -5.72 29.13 4.23
N PRO A 382 -4.97 28.32 5.00
CA PRO A 382 -4.45 28.78 6.29
C PRO A 382 -3.46 29.93 6.17
N SER A 383 -2.63 29.95 5.12
CA SER A 383 -1.70 31.07 4.88
C SER A 383 -2.45 32.36 4.60
N ALA A 384 -3.49 32.32 3.75
CA ALA A 384 -4.35 33.47 3.51
C ALA A 384 -5.02 33.95 4.82
N TYR A 385 -5.46 33.02 5.66
CA TYR A 385 -6.03 33.35 6.97
C TYR A 385 -5.01 34.02 7.91
N LEU A 386 -3.77 33.53 7.98
CA LEU A 386 -2.69 34.15 8.76
C LEU A 386 -2.35 35.56 8.27
N VAL A 387 -2.46 35.82 6.96
CA VAL A 387 -2.32 37.17 6.40
C VAL A 387 -3.44 38.09 6.91
N VAL A 388 -4.68 37.59 6.94
CA VAL A 388 -5.82 38.33 7.52
C VAL A 388 -5.57 38.63 9.00
N LEU A 389 -5.16 37.64 9.79
CA LEU A 389 -4.84 37.85 11.21
C LEU A 389 -3.69 38.85 11.42
N SER A 390 -2.67 38.80 10.57
CA SER A 390 -1.56 39.75 10.60
C SER A 390 -2.01 41.16 10.26
N ALA A 391 -2.88 41.33 9.26
CA ALA A 391 -3.46 42.62 8.90
C ALA A 391 -4.34 43.18 10.03
N SER A 392 -5.18 42.34 10.65
CA SER A 392 -6.00 42.71 11.82
C SER A 392 -5.14 43.08 13.03
N THR A 393 -4.07 42.32 13.27
CA THR A 393 -3.07 42.62 14.31
C THR A 393 -2.43 43.98 14.08
N TYR A 394 -2.01 44.26 12.85
CA TYR A 394 -1.41 45.54 12.49
C TYR A 394 -2.39 46.71 12.67
N ALA A 395 -3.63 46.56 12.22
CA ALA A 395 -4.68 47.56 12.39
C ALA A 395 -4.94 47.87 13.87
N LEU A 396 -5.10 46.84 14.70
CA LEU A 396 -5.30 46.98 16.14
C LEU A 396 -4.06 47.60 16.83
N SER A 397 -2.86 47.22 16.41
CA SER A 397 -1.62 47.80 16.95
C SER A 397 -1.50 49.30 16.70
N LYS A 398 -1.93 49.78 15.52
CA LYS A 398 -1.96 51.21 15.18
C LYS A 398 -2.99 51.98 16.00
N PHE A 399 -4.12 51.35 16.28
CA PHE A 399 -5.15 51.92 17.15
C PHE A 399 -4.62 52.07 18.59
N LEU A 400 -4.04 51.01 19.16
CA LEU A 400 -3.46 51.02 20.51
C LEU A 400 -2.22 51.93 20.63
N GLY A 401 -1.40 52.01 19.60
CA GLY A 401 -0.18 52.81 19.55
C GLY A 401 -0.39 54.31 19.24
N GLY A 402 -1.63 54.76 19.04
CA GLY A 402 -1.95 56.17 18.76
C GLY A 402 -1.56 56.65 17.36
N GLY A 403 -1.34 55.73 16.42
CA GLY A 403 -1.00 56.04 15.02
C GLY A 403 -2.21 56.48 14.18
N LEU A 404 -3.41 56.05 14.57
CA LEU A 404 -4.68 56.53 14.00
C LEU A 404 -5.08 57.84 14.69
N ARG A 405 -4.58 58.98 14.18
CA ARG A 405 -5.19 60.27 14.49
C ARG A 405 -6.56 60.31 13.81
N PHE A 406 -7.62 59.91 14.52
CA PHE A 406 -8.96 60.34 14.15
C PHE A 406 -8.97 61.87 14.25
N ARG A 407 -8.86 62.55 13.11
CA ARG A 407 -9.33 63.93 12.99
C ARG A 407 -10.84 63.85 13.08
N LEU A 408 -11.36 63.95 14.30
CA LEU A 408 -12.74 64.39 14.51
C LEU A 408 -12.81 65.80 13.92
N ILE A 409 -13.65 65.94 12.89
CA ILE A 409 -14.00 67.22 12.25
C ILE A 409 -14.68 68.11 13.29
#